data_AF-A0A6A4H4K7-F1
#
_entry.id   AF-A0A6A4H4K7-F1
#
_cell.length_a   1.000
_cell.length_b   1.000
_cell.length_c   1.000
_cell.angle_alpha   90.00
_cell.angle_beta   90.00
_cell.angle_gamma   90.00
#
_symmetry.space_group_name_H-M   'P 1'
#
loop_
_entity.id
_entity.type
_entity.pdbx_description
1 polymer ?
#
loop_
_entity_poly.entity_id
_entity_poly.type
_entity_poly.pdbx_seq_one_letter_code
_entity_poly.pdbx_strand_id
1 'polypeptide(L)'
;MIEGITLASKHSPLGNNNAGIYSVASFTPSFAQNYFPRSIASLNPDPSRLLVKVLKDVDDDVIAEVKALKIVGQFVASGRMRVQMEDDESMYEIKPMIVMLKMPGQALTSTPGFIAAKDMENKRQMMSDSLMMMCDKVGEMALEYGFVHRDNIIPNVMVIADGTTIIDVNIIDWGGKYLSSIRDDVTWDDLMAWCHRRWAVPVWERGYIYGYIPLPVPVPDSTPFSEC
;
A
#
# COMPACT_ATOMS: atom_id res chain seq x y z
N MET A 1 6.45 23.34 4.99
CA MET A 1 7.53 22.41 4.60
C MET A 1 7.67 21.39 5.70
N ILE A 2 7.88 20.12 5.38
CA ILE A 2 8.30 19.13 6.37
C ILE A 2 9.83 19.12 6.35
N GLU A 3 10.42 19.23 7.54
CA GLU A 3 11.87 19.28 7.74
C GLU A 3 12.31 18.20 8.72
N GLY A 4 13.61 17.90 8.71
CA GLY A 4 14.21 16.98 9.67
C GLY A 4 13.88 15.52 9.42
N ILE A 5 13.64 15.12 8.17
CA ILE A 5 13.55 13.73 7.71
C ILE A 5 14.52 13.53 6.55
N THR A 6 15.24 12.40 6.55
CA THR A 6 16.25 12.05 5.52
C THR A 6 15.79 10.80 4.79
N LEU A 7 15.71 10.86 3.47
CA LEU A 7 15.35 9.71 2.64
C LEU A 7 16.52 8.74 2.49
N ALA A 8 16.22 7.45 2.41
CA ALA A 8 17.18 6.37 2.16
C ALA A 8 16.94 5.78 0.76
N SER A 9 16.98 4.45 0.65
CA SER A 9 16.73 3.73 -0.60
C SER A 9 15.31 3.93 -1.13
N LYS A 10 15.22 4.04 -2.46
CA LYS A 10 13.97 4.00 -3.22
C LYS A 10 13.48 2.55 -3.28
N HIS A 11 12.29 2.28 -2.73
CA HIS A 11 11.67 0.95 -2.70
C HIS A 11 10.97 0.60 -4.01
N SER A 12 10.29 1.55 -4.63
CA SER A 12 9.55 1.32 -5.86
C SER A 12 9.49 2.60 -6.69
N PRO A 13 9.72 2.51 -8.01
CA PRO A 13 9.48 3.61 -8.94
C PRO A 13 8.01 3.71 -9.37
N LEU A 14 7.13 2.78 -8.97
CA LEU A 14 5.84 2.57 -9.64
C LEU A 14 4.69 3.43 -9.11
N GLY A 15 3.88 3.92 -10.05
CA GLY A 15 2.64 4.67 -9.85
C GLY A 15 2.60 5.92 -10.74
N ASN A 16 1.49 6.14 -11.46
CA ASN A 16 1.38 7.24 -12.45
C ASN A 16 1.72 8.62 -11.85
N ASN A 17 1.36 8.85 -10.58
CA ASN A 17 1.56 10.11 -9.86
C ASN A 17 2.72 10.08 -8.84
N ASN A 18 3.44 8.96 -8.76
CA ASN A 18 4.52 8.77 -7.80
C ASN A 18 5.86 9.17 -8.41
N ALA A 19 6.63 10.00 -7.71
CA ALA A 19 8.05 10.23 -8.01
C ALA A 19 8.94 9.15 -7.35
N GLY A 20 8.40 8.49 -6.32
CA GLY A 20 8.97 7.28 -5.71
C GLY A 20 8.44 7.04 -4.30
N ILE A 21 8.61 5.80 -3.82
CA ILE A 21 8.44 5.46 -2.41
C ILE A 21 9.83 5.19 -1.83
N TYR A 22 10.14 5.83 -0.71
CA TYR A 22 11.46 5.83 -0.09
C TYR A 22 11.40 5.31 1.35
N SER A 23 12.41 4.55 1.76
CA SER A 23 12.70 4.32 3.17
C SER A 23 13.18 5.61 3.83
N VAL A 24 13.10 5.68 5.16
CA VAL A 24 13.64 6.79 5.95
C VAL A 24 14.97 6.37 6.58
N ALA A 25 16.03 7.13 6.32
CA ALA A 25 17.35 6.91 6.91
C ALA A 25 17.40 7.40 8.36
N SER A 26 16.84 8.59 8.59
CA SER A 26 16.83 9.23 9.91
C SER A 26 15.76 10.32 9.96
N PHE A 27 15.38 10.71 11.17
CA PHE A 27 14.63 11.94 11.42
C PHE A 27 15.08 12.59 12.72
N THR A 28 14.82 13.89 12.84
CA THR A 28 15.14 14.69 14.01
C THR A 28 14.14 14.45 15.15
N PRO A 29 14.53 14.66 16.43
CA PRO A 29 13.60 14.58 17.55
C PRO A 29 12.39 15.51 17.41
N SER A 30 12.57 16.70 16.82
CA SER A 30 11.48 17.65 16.58
C SER A 30 10.48 17.11 15.55
N PHE A 31 10.95 16.45 14.48
CA PHE A 31 10.06 15.74 13.56
C PHE A 31 9.22 14.70 14.31
N ALA A 32 9.88 13.86 15.12
CA ALA A 32 9.19 12.83 15.89
C ALA A 32 8.11 13.42 16.81
N GLN A 33 8.46 14.46 17.58
CA GLN A 33 7.55 15.13 18.51
C GLN A 33 6.35 15.78 17.84
N ASN A 34 6.55 16.35 16.65
CA ASN A 34 5.51 17.12 15.95
C ASN A 34 4.54 16.24 15.16
N TYR A 35 5.01 15.11 14.62
CA TYR A 35 4.28 14.37 13.60
C TYR A 35 3.92 12.92 13.97
N PHE A 36 4.58 12.29 14.94
CA PHE A 36 4.17 10.94 15.34
C PHE A 36 2.85 11.01 16.11
N PRO A 37 1.81 10.30 15.67
CA PRO A 37 0.56 10.21 16.42
C PRO A 37 0.84 9.70 17.84
N ARG A 38 0.18 10.25 18.87
CA ARG A 38 0.40 9.82 20.27
C ARG A 38 0.11 8.34 20.50
N SER A 39 -0.81 7.76 19.73
CA SER A 39 -1.11 6.32 19.69
C SER A 39 0.05 5.46 19.18
N ILE A 40 0.98 6.06 18.42
CA ILE A 40 2.15 5.42 17.80
C ILE A 40 3.45 5.83 18.51
N ALA A 41 3.49 7.02 19.12
CA ALA A 41 4.66 7.52 19.85
C ALA A 41 5.03 6.62 21.05
N SER A 42 4.08 5.86 21.59
CA SER A 42 4.31 4.80 22.57
C SER A 42 5.11 3.61 22.03
N LEU A 43 5.23 3.46 20.71
CA LEU A 43 5.89 2.34 20.05
C LEU A 43 7.38 2.59 19.78
N ASN A 44 7.98 3.65 20.35
CA ASN A 44 9.35 4.13 20.06
C ASN A 44 9.54 4.58 18.59
N PRO A 45 9.71 5.90 18.33
CA PRO A 45 9.93 6.40 16.98
C PRO A 45 11.20 5.81 16.37
N ASP A 46 11.05 5.09 15.25
CA ASP A 46 12.16 4.46 14.53
C ASP A 46 12.04 4.77 13.02
N PRO A 47 13.10 5.29 12.36
CA PRO A 47 13.11 5.53 10.92
C PRO A 47 12.69 4.33 10.07
N SER A 48 13.07 3.12 10.46
CA SER A 48 12.75 1.88 9.73
C SER A 48 11.26 1.57 9.66
N ARG A 49 10.45 2.24 10.51
CA ARG A 49 9.00 2.09 10.59
C ARG A 49 8.24 3.10 9.75
N LEU A 50 8.94 3.90 8.95
CA LEU A 50 8.33 4.90 8.08
C LEU A 50 8.62 4.61 6.60
N LEU A 51 7.67 5.01 5.77
CA LEU A 51 7.84 5.18 4.33
C LEU A 51 7.48 6.61 3.95
N VAL A 52 8.17 7.14 2.94
CA VAL A 52 7.87 8.43 2.34
C VAL A 52 7.49 8.23 0.89
N LYS A 53 6.26 8.58 0.55
CA LYS A 53 5.77 8.64 -0.83
C LYS A 53 5.98 10.05 -1.35
N VAL A 54 6.93 10.22 -2.26
CA VAL A 54 7.17 11.49 -2.97
C VAL A 54 6.29 11.51 -4.20
N LEU A 55 5.57 12.60 -4.39
CA LEU A 55 4.54 12.76 -5.40
C LEU A 55 5.00 13.74 -6.47
N LYS A 56 4.50 13.56 -7.71
CA LYS A 56 4.77 14.49 -8.80
C LYS A 56 4.01 15.79 -8.64
N ASP A 57 2.74 15.70 -8.25
CA ASP A 57 1.83 16.82 -7.99
C ASP A 57 0.77 16.43 -6.93
N VAL A 58 -0.11 17.36 -6.56
CA VAL A 58 -1.27 17.12 -5.70
C VAL A 58 -2.55 17.15 -6.52
N ASP A 59 -3.26 16.03 -6.53
CA ASP A 59 -4.58 15.86 -7.13
C ASP A 59 -5.56 15.21 -6.16
N ASP A 60 -6.79 14.95 -6.62
CA ASP A 60 -7.85 14.34 -5.80
C ASP A 60 -7.47 12.92 -5.35
N ASP A 61 -6.71 12.18 -6.15
CA ASP A 61 -6.19 10.85 -5.79
C ASP A 61 -5.28 10.92 -4.55
N VAL A 62 -4.36 11.88 -4.54
CA VAL A 62 -3.47 12.13 -3.38
C VAL A 62 -4.27 12.53 -2.14
N ILE A 63 -5.31 13.36 -2.31
CA ILE A 63 -6.16 13.79 -1.20
C ILE A 63 -6.94 12.60 -0.61
N ALA A 64 -7.50 11.75 -1.47
CA ALA A 64 -8.21 10.53 -1.06
C ALA A 64 -7.28 9.55 -0.34
N GLU A 65 -6.05 9.36 -0.83
CA GLU A 65 -5.04 8.53 -0.17
C GLU A 65 -4.69 9.04 1.24
N VAL A 66 -4.47 10.35 1.41
CA VAL A 66 -4.22 10.93 2.73
C VAL A 66 -5.40 10.72 3.67
N LYS A 67 -6.65 10.82 3.18
CA LYS A 67 -7.84 10.55 3.99
C LYS A 67 -7.91 9.08 4.41
N ALA A 68 -7.69 8.14 3.49
CA ALA A 68 -7.66 6.72 3.81
C ALA A 68 -6.60 6.39 4.86
N LEU A 69 -5.36 6.85 4.67
CA LEU A 69 -4.25 6.66 5.62
C LEU A 69 -4.60 7.18 7.03
N LYS A 70 -5.33 8.30 7.13
CA LYS A 70 -5.80 8.82 8.42
C LYS A 70 -6.84 7.93 9.07
N ILE A 71 -7.80 7.44 8.29
CA ILE A 71 -8.87 6.56 8.79
C ILE A 71 -8.28 5.25 9.32
N VAL A 72 -7.35 4.64 8.58
CA VAL A 72 -6.73 3.35 8.95
C VAL A 72 -5.58 3.49 9.95
N GLY A 73 -5.34 4.70 10.47
CA GLY A 73 -4.30 4.97 11.47
C GLY A 73 -2.85 4.80 10.98
N GLN A 74 -2.61 4.85 9.68
CA GLN A 74 -1.27 4.70 9.06
C GLN A 74 -0.63 6.03 8.65
N PHE A 75 -1.39 7.13 8.69
CA PHE A 75 -0.89 8.48 8.38
C PHE A 75 0.02 9.03 9.48
N VAL A 76 1.18 9.57 9.09
CA VAL A 76 2.08 10.31 10.00
C VAL A 76 2.08 11.79 9.67
N ALA A 77 2.38 12.16 8.43
CA ALA A 77 2.40 13.56 7.99
C ALA A 77 2.22 13.70 6.48
N SER A 78 1.88 14.90 6.01
CA SER A 78 1.97 15.26 4.60
C SER A 78 2.37 16.72 4.45
N GLY A 79 3.03 17.04 3.33
CA GLY A 79 3.54 18.38 3.09
C GLY A 79 4.43 18.43 1.87
N ARG A 80 5.38 19.37 1.89
CA ARG A 80 6.37 19.54 0.83
C ARG A 80 7.77 19.30 1.38
N MET A 81 8.62 18.68 0.57
CA MET A 81 10.01 18.34 0.88
C MET A 81 10.94 18.83 -0.22
N ARG A 82 12.16 19.20 0.17
CA ARG A 82 13.26 19.37 -0.78
C ARG A 82 13.86 17.98 -1.08
N VAL A 83 13.78 17.54 -2.33
CA VAL A 83 14.26 16.23 -2.80
C VAL A 83 15.38 16.47 -3.81
N GLN A 84 16.47 15.73 -3.69
CA GLN A 84 17.58 15.77 -4.64
C GLN A 84 17.14 15.16 -5.98
N MET A 85 17.50 15.81 -7.10
CA MET A 85 17.18 15.28 -8.42
C MET A 85 18.08 14.09 -8.76
N GLU A 86 17.54 13.05 -9.39
CA GLU A 86 18.31 11.86 -9.79
C GLU A 86 19.35 12.20 -10.88
N ASP A 87 19.07 13.19 -11.74
CA ASP A 87 19.92 13.56 -12.88
C ASP A 87 20.99 14.61 -12.55
N ASP A 88 20.89 15.28 -11.40
CA ASP A 88 21.85 16.30 -10.98
C ASP A 88 21.89 16.42 -9.45
N GLU A 89 22.95 15.88 -8.84
CA GLU A 89 23.13 15.87 -7.39
C GLU A 89 23.22 17.28 -6.76
N SER A 90 23.49 18.32 -7.55
CA SER A 90 23.53 19.70 -7.07
C SER A 90 22.15 20.37 -7.07
N MET A 91 21.20 19.80 -7.80
CA MET A 91 19.85 20.34 -7.93
C MET A 91 18.86 19.66 -6.99
N TYR A 92 17.93 20.48 -6.51
CA TYR A 92 16.88 20.04 -5.62
C TYR A 92 15.55 20.62 -6.07
N GLU A 93 14.51 19.79 -6.00
CA GLU A 93 13.14 20.20 -6.27
C GLU A 93 12.31 20.14 -5.00
N ILE A 94 11.33 21.04 -4.90
CA ILE A 94 10.30 20.97 -3.86
C ILE A 94 9.16 20.10 -4.38
N LYS A 95 8.96 18.93 -3.78
CA LYS A 95 7.91 17.98 -4.15
C LYS A 95 6.90 17.77 -3.02
N PRO A 96 5.61 17.54 -3.34
CA PRO A 96 4.66 17.04 -2.37
C PRO A 96 5.06 15.64 -1.88
N MET A 97 4.75 15.34 -0.62
CA MET A 97 4.99 14.01 -0.05
C MET A 97 4.00 13.64 1.04
N ILE A 98 3.91 12.33 1.28
CA ILE A 98 3.19 11.71 2.38
C ILE A 98 4.19 10.87 3.18
N VAL A 99 4.20 11.04 4.49
CA VAL A 99 4.89 10.16 5.45
C VAL A 99 3.86 9.24 6.08
N MET A 100 4.11 7.94 5.98
CA MET A 100 3.20 6.89 6.45
C MET A 100 3.98 5.82 7.20
N LEU A 101 3.26 5.01 7.98
CA LEU A 101 3.85 3.85 8.63
C LEU A 101 4.25 2.80 7.59
N LYS A 102 5.40 2.19 7.81
CA LYS A 102 5.80 0.97 7.11
C LYS A 102 5.09 -0.20 7.78
N MET A 103 4.24 -0.88 7.02
CA MET A 103 3.59 -2.10 7.50
C MET A 103 4.57 -3.29 7.50
N PRO A 104 4.45 -4.22 8.46
CA PRO A 104 5.29 -5.40 8.51
C PRO A 104 5.06 -6.32 7.30
N GLY A 105 6.11 -7.05 6.93
CA GLY A 105 6.12 -7.96 5.80
C GLY A 105 6.98 -7.45 4.63
N GLN A 106 6.87 -8.14 3.51
CA GLN A 106 7.54 -7.81 2.25
C GLN A 106 6.69 -8.28 1.06
N ALA A 107 6.93 -7.76 -0.14
CA ALA A 107 6.23 -8.23 -1.33
C ALA A 107 6.33 -9.76 -1.46
N LEU A 108 5.23 -10.44 -1.83
CA LEU A 108 5.18 -11.90 -1.91
C LEU A 108 6.35 -12.49 -2.71
N THR A 109 6.66 -11.86 -3.86
CA THR A 109 7.73 -12.27 -4.77
C THR A 109 9.13 -12.12 -4.20
N SER A 110 9.28 -11.35 -3.12
CA SER A 110 10.53 -11.16 -2.39
C SER A 110 10.65 -12.06 -1.16
N THR A 111 9.63 -12.88 -0.84
CA THR A 111 9.69 -13.77 0.32
C THR A 111 10.63 -14.96 0.06
N PRO A 112 11.46 -15.37 1.05
CA PRO A 112 12.36 -16.51 0.89
C PRO A 112 11.66 -17.79 0.45
N GLY A 113 10.48 -18.09 1.02
CA GLY A 113 9.69 -19.27 0.63
C GLY A 113 9.22 -19.22 -0.82
N PHE A 114 8.74 -18.06 -1.29
CA PHE A 114 8.30 -17.90 -2.67
C PHE A 114 9.47 -17.96 -3.66
N ILE A 115 10.62 -17.40 -3.31
CA ILE A 115 11.86 -17.48 -4.11
C ILE A 115 12.37 -18.92 -4.18
N ALA A 116 12.37 -19.64 -3.05
CA ALA A 116 12.87 -21.00 -2.94
C ALA A 116 11.94 -22.05 -3.57
N ALA A 117 10.64 -21.77 -3.66
CA ALA A 117 9.67 -22.65 -4.30
C ALA A 117 10.03 -22.87 -5.78
N LYS A 118 10.37 -24.11 -6.13
CA LYS A 118 10.77 -24.48 -7.50
C LYS A 118 9.56 -24.80 -8.37
N ASP A 119 8.51 -25.36 -7.78
CA ASP A 119 7.28 -25.70 -8.46
C ASP A 119 6.28 -24.54 -8.42
N MET A 120 5.49 -24.43 -9.49
CA MET A 120 4.48 -23.40 -9.61
C MET A 120 3.27 -23.65 -8.70
N GLU A 121 3.06 -24.87 -8.23
CA GLU A 121 1.91 -25.20 -7.39
C GLU A 121 2.05 -24.57 -6.01
N ASN A 122 3.22 -24.68 -5.37
CA ASN A 122 3.51 -23.99 -4.12
C ASN A 122 3.42 -22.47 -4.27
N LYS A 123 3.92 -21.90 -5.37
CA LYS A 123 3.79 -20.46 -5.64
C LYS A 123 2.33 -20.04 -5.80
N ARG A 124 1.52 -20.85 -6.50
CA ARG A 124 0.08 -20.63 -6.65
C ARG A 124 -0.64 -20.68 -5.32
N GLN A 125 -0.31 -21.66 -4.47
CA GLN A 125 -0.89 -21.77 -3.15
C GLN A 125 -0.57 -20.51 -2.32
N MET A 126 0.69 -20.07 -2.30
CA MET A 126 1.07 -18.85 -1.60
C MET A 126 0.35 -17.60 -2.13
N MET A 127 0.15 -17.48 -3.45
CA MET A 127 -0.65 -16.40 -4.03
C MET A 127 -2.12 -16.49 -3.59
N SER A 128 -2.70 -17.69 -3.61
CA SER A 128 -4.08 -17.95 -3.21
C SER A 128 -4.30 -17.59 -1.73
N ASP A 129 -3.40 -18.03 -0.85
CA ASP A 129 -3.48 -17.76 0.59
C ASP A 129 -3.36 -16.25 0.85
N SER A 130 -2.41 -15.59 0.18
CA SER A 130 -2.25 -14.13 0.28
C SER A 130 -3.49 -13.38 -0.17
N LEU A 131 -4.11 -13.81 -1.29
CA LEU A 131 -5.32 -13.19 -1.83
C LEU A 131 -6.54 -13.40 -0.93
N MET A 132 -6.68 -14.58 -0.35
CA MET A 132 -7.75 -14.89 0.60
C MET A 132 -7.66 -14.01 1.85
N MET A 133 -6.47 -13.95 2.47
CA MET A 133 -6.24 -13.08 3.62
C MET A 133 -6.45 -11.60 3.29
N MET A 134 -6.09 -11.19 2.06
CA MET A 134 -6.26 -9.83 1.60
C MET A 134 -7.75 -9.50 1.38
N CYS A 135 -8.54 -10.45 0.88
CA CYS A 135 -10.00 -10.33 0.82
C CYS A 135 -10.60 -10.16 2.20
N ASP A 136 -10.25 -11.03 3.15
CA ASP A 136 -10.75 -10.96 4.52
C ASP A 136 -10.45 -9.58 5.12
N LYS A 137 -9.19 -9.12 5.02
CA LYS A 137 -8.76 -7.84 5.57
C LYS A 137 -9.50 -6.66 4.94
N VAL A 138 -9.66 -6.64 3.62
CA VAL A 138 -10.40 -5.56 2.96
C VAL A 138 -11.90 -5.62 3.23
N GLY A 139 -12.47 -6.82 3.42
CA GLY A 139 -13.85 -6.97 3.87
C GLY A 139 -14.06 -6.41 5.28
N GLU A 140 -13.18 -6.75 6.22
CA GLU A 140 -13.25 -6.26 7.61
C GLU A 140 -13.14 -4.74 7.64
N MET A 141 -12.15 -4.20 6.94
CA MET A 141 -11.93 -2.76 6.84
C MET A 141 -13.10 -2.04 6.16
N ALA A 142 -13.71 -2.64 5.15
CA ALA A 142 -14.87 -2.05 4.50
C ALA A 142 -16.05 -1.91 5.45
N LEU A 143 -16.34 -2.94 6.24
CA LEU A 143 -17.40 -2.89 7.26
C LEU A 143 -17.06 -1.95 8.42
N GLU A 144 -15.79 -1.86 8.81
CA GLU A 144 -15.35 -0.99 9.91
C GLU A 144 -15.34 0.49 9.52
N TYR A 145 -14.86 0.82 8.31
CA TYR A 145 -14.55 2.19 7.90
C TYR A 145 -15.47 2.74 6.80
N GLY A 146 -16.34 1.92 6.22
CA GLY A 146 -17.29 2.37 5.19
C GLY A 146 -16.67 2.58 3.80
N PHE A 147 -15.46 2.07 3.54
CA PHE A 147 -14.85 2.11 2.21
C PHE A 147 -14.03 0.87 1.92
N VAL A 148 -14.00 0.47 0.64
CA VAL A 148 -13.24 -0.67 0.15
C VAL A 148 -11.99 -0.20 -0.62
N HIS A 149 -10.88 -0.90 -0.43
CA HIS A 149 -9.68 -0.77 -1.26
C HIS A 149 -9.75 -1.79 -2.39
N ARG A 150 -9.61 -1.33 -3.65
CA ARG A 150 -9.82 -2.14 -4.86
C ARG A 150 -8.52 -2.57 -5.54
N ASP A 151 -7.38 -2.08 -5.06
CA ASP A 151 -6.08 -2.34 -5.68
C ASP A 151 -5.43 -3.60 -5.12
N ASN A 152 -5.31 -4.64 -5.92
CA ASN A 152 -4.63 -5.87 -5.54
C ASN A 152 -3.34 -6.09 -6.31
N ILE A 153 -2.68 -5.04 -6.77
CA ILE A 153 -1.37 -5.15 -7.39
C ILE A 153 -0.38 -5.74 -6.36
N ILE A 154 0.28 -6.86 -6.70
CA ILE A 154 1.18 -7.61 -5.78
C ILE A 154 2.17 -6.70 -5.01
N PRO A 155 2.88 -5.76 -5.67
CA PRO A 155 3.75 -4.80 -4.97
C PRO A 155 3.10 -3.95 -3.87
N ASN A 156 1.78 -3.77 -3.89
CA ASN A 156 1.05 -2.91 -2.95
C ASN A 156 0.60 -3.67 -1.70
N VAL A 157 0.85 -4.99 -1.65
CA VAL A 157 0.55 -5.89 -0.53
C VAL A 157 1.86 -6.44 0.05
N MET A 158 2.05 -6.22 1.34
CA MET A 158 3.13 -6.81 2.13
C MET A 158 2.64 -8.09 2.78
N VAL A 159 3.43 -9.16 2.63
CA VAL A 159 3.12 -10.49 3.15
C VAL A 159 4.06 -10.80 4.31
N ILE A 160 3.50 -11.35 5.39
CA ILE A 160 4.23 -12.00 6.48
C ILE A 160 4.13 -13.50 6.24
N ALA A 161 5.29 -14.17 6.17
CA ALA A 161 5.35 -15.60 5.90
C ALA A 161 6.35 -16.31 6.82
N ASP A 162 6.04 -17.57 7.15
CA ASP A 162 6.97 -18.52 7.77
C ASP A 162 7.20 -19.68 6.78
N GLY A 163 8.40 -19.70 6.19
CA GLY A 163 8.67 -20.56 5.04
C GLY A 163 7.73 -20.27 3.88
N THR A 164 6.95 -21.28 3.48
CA THR A 164 5.92 -21.18 2.43
C THR A 164 4.53 -20.87 2.97
N THR A 165 4.36 -20.78 4.30
CA THR A 165 3.07 -20.49 4.91
C THR A 165 2.88 -18.99 5.03
N ILE A 166 1.80 -18.47 4.45
CA ILE A 166 1.37 -17.09 4.61
C ILE A 166 0.69 -16.96 5.97
N ILE A 167 1.07 -15.96 6.76
CA ILE A 167 0.58 -15.73 8.12
C ILE A 167 -0.35 -14.52 8.17
N ASP A 168 -0.01 -13.45 7.48
CA ASP A 168 -0.78 -12.20 7.44
C ASP A 168 -0.39 -11.38 6.20
N VAL A 169 -1.23 -10.41 5.86
CA VAL A 169 -1.03 -9.49 4.75
C VAL A 169 -1.33 -8.05 5.19
N ASN A 170 -0.65 -7.08 4.61
CA ASN A 170 -0.83 -5.67 4.92
C ASN A 170 -0.80 -4.81 3.65
N ILE A 171 -1.66 -3.79 3.59
CA ILE A 171 -1.70 -2.83 2.49
C ILE A 171 -0.70 -1.72 2.78
N ILE A 172 0.09 -1.33 1.78
CA ILE A 172 1.05 -0.21 1.91
C ILE A 172 0.83 0.92 0.92
N ASP A 173 0.05 0.69 -0.14
CA ASP A 173 -0.33 1.73 -1.10
C ASP A 173 -1.85 1.80 -1.21
N TRP A 174 -2.41 2.92 -0.76
CA TRP A 174 -3.85 3.13 -0.70
C TRP A 174 -4.44 3.78 -1.95
N GLY A 175 -3.59 4.28 -2.86
CA GLY A 175 -3.90 4.98 -4.11
C GLY A 175 -5.37 5.42 -4.32
N GLY A 176 -5.65 6.72 -4.17
CA GLY A 176 -7.01 7.30 -4.10
C GLY A 176 -8.05 6.73 -5.07
N LYS A 177 -7.75 6.66 -6.38
CA LYS A 177 -8.62 6.09 -7.42
C LYS A 177 -9.10 4.65 -7.17
N TYR A 178 -8.42 3.90 -6.32
CA TYR A 178 -8.77 2.53 -5.97
C TYR A 178 -9.60 2.44 -4.69
N LEU A 179 -10.00 3.56 -4.11
CA LEU A 179 -10.91 3.59 -2.97
C LEU A 179 -12.35 3.77 -3.46
N SER A 180 -13.30 3.14 -2.79
CA SER A 180 -14.73 3.36 -3.04
C SER A 180 -15.51 3.25 -1.76
N SER A 181 -16.54 4.09 -1.61
CA SER A 181 -17.47 3.99 -0.50
C SER A 181 -18.32 2.73 -0.66
N ILE A 182 -18.69 2.12 0.46
CA ILE A 182 -19.69 1.05 0.49
C ILE A 182 -21.03 1.62 0.96
N ARG A 183 -22.13 1.02 0.49
CA ARG A 183 -23.46 1.29 1.04
C ARG A 183 -23.62 0.61 2.41
N ASP A 184 -24.50 1.17 3.24
CA ASP A 184 -24.77 0.68 4.59
C ASP A 184 -25.37 -0.73 4.64
N ASP A 185 -25.95 -1.21 3.53
CA ASP A 185 -26.57 -2.54 3.44
C ASP A 185 -25.66 -3.61 2.82
N VAL A 186 -24.40 -3.27 2.55
CA VAL A 186 -23.40 -4.23 2.07
C VAL A 186 -23.05 -5.21 3.19
N THR A 187 -23.11 -6.50 2.87
CA THR A 187 -22.79 -7.57 3.81
C THR A 187 -21.37 -8.11 3.60
N TRP A 188 -20.88 -8.87 4.59
CA TRP A 188 -19.63 -9.64 4.46
C TRP A 188 -19.64 -10.54 3.21
N ASP A 189 -20.76 -11.24 2.98
CA ASP A 189 -20.89 -12.17 1.85
C ASP A 189 -20.82 -11.43 0.50
N ASP A 190 -21.38 -10.23 0.40
CA ASP A 190 -21.27 -9.38 -0.78
C ASP A 190 -19.81 -8.98 -1.06
N LEU A 191 -19.08 -8.59 -0.01
CA LEU A 191 -17.67 -8.19 -0.08
C LEU A 191 -16.77 -9.36 -0.49
N MET A 192 -16.93 -10.54 0.14
CA MET A 192 -16.16 -11.72 -0.22
C MET A 192 -16.47 -12.20 -1.63
N ALA A 193 -17.75 -12.23 -2.01
CA ALA A 193 -18.15 -12.61 -3.37
C ALA A 193 -17.57 -11.64 -4.42
N TRP A 194 -17.57 -10.32 -4.14
CA TRP A 194 -16.90 -9.35 -5.01
C TRP A 194 -15.39 -9.58 -5.05
N CYS A 195 -14.76 -9.72 -3.88
CA CYS A 195 -13.31 -9.80 -3.77
C CYS A 195 -12.75 -11.03 -4.48
N HIS A 196 -13.28 -12.23 -4.21
CA HIS A 196 -12.82 -13.45 -4.85
C HIS A 196 -13.02 -13.47 -6.37
N ARG A 197 -14.04 -12.77 -6.89
CA ARG A 197 -14.22 -12.59 -8.34
C ARG A 197 -13.21 -11.60 -8.92
N ARG A 198 -12.94 -10.51 -8.21
CA ARG A 198 -12.05 -9.43 -8.66
C ARG A 198 -10.58 -9.83 -8.59
N TRP A 199 -10.19 -10.44 -7.47
CA TRP A 199 -8.83 -10.69 -7.06
C TRP A 199 -8.49 -12.18 -7.22
N ALA A 200 -8.53 -12.63 -8.47
CA ALA A 200 -8.31 -14.03 -8.79
C ALA A 200 -6.81 -14.34 -8.98
N VAL A 201 -6.38 -15.52 -8.49
CA VAL A 201 -5.00 -16.02 -8.63
C VAL A 201 -4.45 -15.91 -10.06
N PRO A 202 -5.20 -16.22 -11.14
CA PRO A 202 -4.69 -16.08 -12.51
C PRO A 202 -4.30 -14.63 -12.89
N VAL A 203 -4.86 -13.61 -12.23
CA VAL A 203 -4.44 -12.21 -12.43
C VAL A 203 -3.05 -11.99 -11.85
N TRP A 204 -2.81 -12.49 -10.63
CA TRP A 204 -1.52 -12.43 -9.94
C TRP A 204 -0.45 -13.25 -10.65
N GLU A 205 -0.78 -14.46 -11.10
CA GLU A 205 0.12 -15.30 -11.91
C GLU A 205 0.56 -14.60 -13.19
N ARG A 206 -0.37 -13.96 -13.92
CA ARG A 206 -0.01 -13.22 -15.13
C ARG A 206 0.87 -12.02 -14.82
N GLY A 207 0.57 -11.28 -13.76
CA GLY A 207 1.41 -10.18 -13.27
C GLY A 207 2.83 -10.64 -12.96
N TYR A 208 2.96 -11.78 -12.30
CA TYR A 208 4.25 -12.40 -11.98
C TYR A 208 5.00 -12.91 -13.22
N ILE A 209 4.33 -13.66 -14.11
CA ILE A 209 4.97 -14.32 -15.28
C ILE A 209 5.36 -13.30 -16.35
N TYR A 210 4.50 -12.32 -16.63
CA TYR A 210 4.66 -11.42 -17.77
C TYR A 210 5.13 -10.01 -17.39
N GLY A 211 5.30 -9.74 -16.09
CA GLY A 211 5.64 -8.39 -15.59
C GLY A 211 4.55 -7.34 -15.86
N TYR A 212 3.36 -7.78 -16.29
CA TYR A 212 2.23 -6.94 -16.67
C TYR A 212 1.00 -7.39 -15.88
N ILE A 213 0.47 -6.49 -15.06
CA ILE A 213 -0.79 -6.73 -14.35
C ILE A 213 -1.90 -6.29 -15.31
N PRO A 214 -2.71 -7.21 -15.86
CA PRO A 214 -3.83 -6.80 -16.68
C PRO A 214 -4.76 -5.93 -15.84
N LEU A 215 -5.22 -4.82 -16.43
CA LEU A 215 -6.24 -3.96 -15.83
C LEU A 215 -7.37 -4.84 -15.29
N PRO A 216 -7.91 -4.48 -14.13
CA PRO A 216 -8.75 -5.39 -13.40
C PRO A 216 -10.02 -5.60 -14.25
N VAL A 217 -10.35 -6.86 -14.54
CA VAL A 217 -11.47 -7.32 -15.42
C VAL A 217 -12.72 -6.44 -15.25
N PRO A 218 -13.39 -5.93 -16.30
CA PRO A 218 -14.60 -5.14 -16.13
C PRO A 218 -15.62 -5.92 -15.29
N VAL A 219 -16.02 -5.35 -14.16
CA VAL A 219 -17.10 -5.92 -13.33
C VAL A 219 -18.40 -5.31 -13.84
N PRO A 220 -19.46 -6.09 -14.10
CA PRO A 220 -20.74 -5.53 -14.53
C PRO A 220 -21.29 -4.54 -13.50
N ASP A 221 -22.02 -3.52 -13.98
CA ASP A 221 -22.56 -2.33 -13.27
C ASP A 221 -23.38 -2.58 -11.99
N SER A 222 -23.56 -3.83 -11.57
CA SER A 222 -24.27 -4.20 -10.34
C SER A 222 -23.39 -4.15 -9.09
N THR A 223 -22.23 -3.48 -9.12
CA THR A 223 -21.35 -3.44 -7.95
C THR A 223 -21.93 -2.56 -6.85
N PRO A 224 -21.88 -2.97 -5.58
CA PRO A 224 -22.47 -2.22 -4.46
C PRO A 224 -21.68 -0.95 -4.06
N PHE A 225 -20.73 -0.52 -4.89
CA PHE A 225 -19.77 0.55 -4.60
C PHE A 225 -20.10 1.81 -5.38
N SER A 226 -19.98 2.97 -4.73
CA SER A 226 -19.98 4.28 -5.38
C SER A 226 -18.57 4.85 -5.44
N GLU A 227 -18.23 5.49 -6.56
CA GLU A 227 -16.99 6.27 -6.69
C GLU A 227 -17.06 7.47 -5.72
N CYS A 228 -15.95 7.72 -5.02
CA CYS A 228 -15.81 8.80 -4.05
C CYS A 228 -15.35 10.11 -4.70
#